data_AF-A0A3D1ZJQ1-F1
#
_entry.id   AF-A0A3D1ZJQ1-F1
#
_cell.length_a   1.000
_cell.length_b   1.000
_cell.length_c   1.000
_cell.angle_alpha   90.00
_cell.angle_beta   90.00
_cell.angle_gamma   90.00
#
_symmetry.space_group_name_H-M   'P 1'
#
loop_
_entity.id
_entity.type
_entity.pdbx_description
1 polymer ?
#
loop_
_entity_poly.entity_id
_entity_poly.type
_entity_poly.pdbx_seq_one_letter_code
_entity_poly.pdbx_strand_id
1 'polypeptide(L)'
;MEINFTDLPKAIRLRARFVGPTGERWVATLEETVSSLALKWQFVPKEIRKGGSESLILAVALKDDSPAVLKVGLPGVCDCKTESHVLRIANGTAYPRLLEHDEEYNALL
;
A
#
# COMPACT_ATOMS: atom_id res chain seq x y z
N MET A 1 7.15 5.48 -15.96
CA MET A 1 7.25 6.63 -15.03
C MET A 1 7.70 6.03 -13.72
N GLU A 2 8.88 6.44 -13.26
CA GLU A 2 9.50 5.91 -12.05
C GLU A 2 8.84 6.61 -10.85
N ILE A 3 8.24 5.85 -9.92
CA ILE A 3 7.62 6.45 -8.74
C ILE A 3 8.72 6.96 -7.83
N ASN A 4 8.66 8.25 -7.51
CA ASN A 4 9.62 8.82 -6.59
C ASN A 4 9.17 8.62 -5.13
N PHE A 5 9.72 7.62 -4.45
CA PHE A 5 9.41 7.35 -3.05
C PHE A 5 9.90 8.44 -2.08
N THR A 6 10.71 9.40 -2.54
CA THR A 6 11.05 10.58 -1.72
C THR A 6 9.86 11.53 -1.52
N ASP A 7 8.83 11.44 -2.38
CA ASP A 7 7.58 12.20 -2.26
C ASP A 7 6.59 11.60 -1.25
N LEU A 8 7.01 10.57 -0.48
CA LEU A 8 6.19 9.97 0.56
C LEU A 8 5.62 11.05 1.51
N PRO A 9 4.31 11.12 1.75
CA PRO A 9 3.72 12.15 2.60
C PRO A 9 4.43 12.31 3.96
N LYS A 10 4.66 13.56 4.38
CA LYS A 10 5.37 13.89 5.63
C LYS A 10 4.78 13.16 6.84
N ALA A 11 3.46 13.01 6.91
CA ALA A 11 2.77 12.32 8.00
C ALA A 11 3.24 10.86 8.15
N ILE A 12 3.36 10.14 7.03
CA ILE A 12 3.82 8.74 7.02
C ILE A 12 5.29 8.65 7.45
N ARG A 13 6.15 9.55 6.95
CA ARG A 13 7.57 9.59 7.36
C ARG A 13 7.73 9.85 8.86
N LEU A 14 6.96 10.79 9.41
CA LEU A 14 6.99 11.08 10.84
C LEU A 14 6.45 9.92 11.67
N ARG A 15 5.37 9.26 11.22
CA ARG A 15 4.81 8.08 11.88
C ARG A 15 5.80 6.91 11.87
N ALA A 16 6.44 6.64 10.73
CA ALA A 16 7.47 5.61 10.60
C ALA A 16 8.65 5.87 11.55
N ARG A 17 9.13 7.11 11.64
CA ARG A 17 10.19 7.49 12.60
C ARG A 17 9.73 7.31 14.06
N PHE A 18 8.47 7.60 14.38
CA PHE A 18 7.91 7.37 15.72
C PHE A 18 7.84 5.88 16.08
N VAL A 19 7.50 5.02 15.10
CA VAL A 19 7.54 3.55 15.27
C VAL A 19 8.97 3.04 15.50
N GLY A 20 9.99 3.81 15.08
CA GLY A 20 11.40 3.50 15.31
C GLY A 20 11.99 2.61 14.21
N PRO A 21 12.96 1.73 14.54
CA PRO A 21 13.72 0.97 13.53
C PRO A 21 12.87 0.18 12.54
N THR A 22 11.73 -0.36 12.99
CA THR A 22 10.79 -1.08 12.13
C THR A 22 10.17 -0.17 11.07
N GLY A 23 9.75 1.04 11.45
CA GLY A 23 9.16 1.99 10.53
C GLY A 23 10.20 2.59 9.57
N GLU A 24 11.40 2.88 10.05
CA GLU A 24 12.51 3.34 9.20
C GLU A 24 12.89 2.29 8.14
N ARG A 25 12.97 1.02 8.54
CA ARG A 25 13.19 -0.10 7.60
C ARG A 25 12.07 -0.21 6.58
N TRP A 26 10.81 -0.11 7.02
CA TRP A 26 9.66 -0.14 6.13
C TRP A 26 9.75 0.96 5.06
N VAL A 27 10.09 2.20 5.42
CA VAL A 27 10.28 3.29 4.44
C VAL A 27 11.41 2.95 3.46
N ALA A 28 12.54 2.42 3.96
CA ALA A 28 13.70 2.10 3.14
C ALA A 28 13.44 0.96 2.13
N THR A 29 12.50 0.05 2.40
CA THR A 29 12.19 -1.09 1.53
C THR A 29 10.92 -0.91 0.69
N LEU A 30 10.27 0.26 0.74
CA LEU A 30 9.00 0.50 0.04
C LEU A 30 9.09 0.30 -1.47
N GLU A 31 10.17 0.77 -2.10
CA GLU A 31 10.35 0.68 -3.55
C GLU A 31 10.47 -0.78 -4.02
N GLU A 32 11.29 -1.56 -3.32
CA GLU A 32 11.44 -3.00 -3.56
C GLU A 32 10.12 -3.74 -3.31
N THR A 33 9.42 -3.41 -2.21
CA THR A 33 8.12 -4.00 -1.86
C THR A 33 7.09 -3.75 -2.97
N VAL A 34 6.94 -2.50 -3.42
CA VAL A 34 6.02 -2.15 -4.51
C VAL A 34 6.40 -2.84 -5.81
N SER A 35 7.70 -2.98 -6.11
CA SER A 35 8.17 -3.67 -7.31
C SER A 35 7.83 -5.16 -7.30
N SER A 36 8.02 -5.84 -6.17
CA SER A 36 7.63 -7.25 -5.99
C SER A 36 6.12 -7.43 -6.12
N LEU A 37 5.33 -6.55 -5.51
CA LEU A 37 3.86 -6.59 -5.61
C LEU A 37 3.38 -6.29 -7.04
N ALA A 38 4.01 -5.34 -7.74
CA ALA A 38 3.69 -5.01 -9.12
C ALA A 38 3.89 -6.20 -10.06
N LEU A 39 4.98 -6.94 -9.88
CA LEU A 39 5.24 -8.18 -10.60
C LEU A 39 4.23 -9.27 -10.23
N LYS A 40 3.97 -9.46 -8.93
CA LYS A 40 3.05 -10.50 -8.43
C LYS A 40 1.61 -10.29 -8.90
N TRP A 41 1.11 -9.06 -8.84
CA TRP A 41 -0.29 -8.70 -9.11
C TRP A 41 -0.52 -8.04 -10.46
N GLN A 42 0.53 -7.93 -11.29
CA GLN A 42 0.46 -7.45 -12.67
C GLN A 42 -0.15 -6.05 -12.80
N PHE A 43 0.37 -5.10 -12.00
CA PHE A 43 0.00 -3.69 -12.08
C PHE A 43 1.18 -2.79 -12.43
N VAL A 44 0.88 -1.59 -12.92
CA VAL A 44 1.84 -0.52 -13.18
C VAL A 44 1.61 0.63 -12.18
N PRO A 45 2.62 0.95 -11.32
CA PRO A 45 2.56 2.12 -10.46
C PRO A 45 2.33 3.44 -11.22
N LYS A 46 1.50 4.34 -10.68
CA LYS A 46 1.21 5.65 -11.30
C LYS A 46 1.54 6.85 -10.41
N GLU A 47 0.99 6.93 -9.20
CA GLU A 47 1.11 8.13 -8.36
C GLU A 47 0.93 7.83 -6.87
N ILE A 48 1.83 8.36 -6.02
CA ILE A 48 1.66 8.32 -4.56
C ILE A 48 0.53 9.30 -4.18
N ARG A 49 -0.52 8.79 -3.54
CA ARG A 49 -1.64 9.59 -3.06
C ARG A 49 -1.34 10.19 -1.69
N LYS A 50 -1.81 11.41 -1.47
CA LYS A 50 -1.77 12.11 -0.19
C LYS A 50 -2.95 11.69 0.69
N GLY A 51 -2.82 11.85 2.01
CA GLY A 51 -3.95 11.74 2.96
C GLY A 51 -3.83 10.63 4.01
N GLY A 52 -2.90 9.69 3.86
CA GLY A 52 -2.61 8.66 4.87
C GLY A 52 -1.47 9.06 5.84
N SER A 53 -1.48 8.49 7.05
CA SER A 53 -0.37 8.55 8.02
C SER A 53 0.22 7.18 8.37
N GLU A 54 -0.50 6.10 8.07
CA GLU A 54 -0.14 4.72 8.51
C GLU A 54 0.01 3.74 7.33
N SER A 55 -0.03 4.24 6.10
CA SER A 55 0.14 3.41 4.91
C SER A 55 0.63 4.24 3.74
N LEU A 56 1.41 3.63 2.86
CA LEU A 56 1.55 4.10 1.49
C LEU A 56 0.24 3.84 0.75
N ILE A 57 -0.29 4.86 0.07
CA ILE A 57 -1.40 4.73 -0.87
C ILE A 57 -0.89 5.11 -2.24
N LEU A 58 -1.01 4.19 -3.20
CA LEU A 58 -0.45 4.33 -4.54
C LEU A 58 -1.53 4.03 -5.58
N ALA A 59 -1.79 4.98 -6.46
CA ALA A 59 -2.61 4.73 -7.64
C ALA A 59 -1.84 3.82 -8.59
N VAL A 60 -2.50 2.80 -9.11
CA VAL A 60 -1.93 1.82 -10.05
C VAL A 60 -2.90 1.58 -11.20
N ALA A 61 -2.39 1.06 -12.32
CA ALA A 61 -3.23 0.51 -13.40
C ALA A 61 -2.98 -0.99 -13.52
N LEU A 62 -4.02 -1.80 -13.64
CA LEU A 62 -3.91 -3.23 -13.87
C LEU A 62 -3.51 -3.51 -15.33
N LYS A 63 -3.30 -4.78 -15.67
CA LYS A 63 -2.92 -5.23 -17.03
C LYS A 63 -3.90 -4.79 -18.13
N ASP A 64 -5.17 -4.62 -17.80
CA ASP A 64 -6.23 -4.15 -18.71
C ASP A 64 -6.43 -2.62 -18.68
N ASP A 65 -5.46 -1.89 -18.12
CA ASP A 65 -5.48 -0.44 -17.87
C ASP A 65 -6.57 0.04 -16.90
N SER A 66 -7.31 -0.86 -16.25
CA SER A 66 -8.28 -0.46 -15.24
C SER A 66 -7.57 0.14 -14.01
N PRO A 67 -8.13 1.21 -13.40
CA PRO A 67 -7.53 1.86 -12.24
C PRO A 67 -7.77 1.05 -10.96
N ALA A 68 -6.73 0.92 -10.14
CA ALA A 68 -6.81 0.33 -8.80
C ALA A 68 -5.95 1.14 -7.80
N VAL A 69 -5.98 0.75 -6.53
CA VAL A 69 -5.21 1.39 -5.46
C VAL A 69 -4.43 0.33 -4.70
N LEU A 70 -3.11 0.43 -4.72
CA LEU A 70 -2.27 -0.32 -3.81
C LEU A 70 -2.18 0.40 -2.47
N LYS A 71 -2.44 -0.33 -1.39
CA LYS A 71 -2.17 0.09 -0.01
C LYS A 71 -1.12 -0.82 0.59
N VAL A 72 -0.06 -0.24 1.15
CA VAL A 72 0.97 -0.96 1.93
C VAL A 72 0.99 -0.36 3.33
N GLY A 73 0.61 -1.15 4.33
CA GLY A 73 0.48 -0.70 5.71
C GLY A 73 1.82 -0.63 6.44
N LEU A 74 2.03 0.42 7.22
CA LEU A 74 3.16 0.54 8.14
C LEU A 74 3.01 -0.50 9.28
N PRO A 75 4.00 -1.39 9.50
CA PRO A 75 3.89 -2.45 10.51
C PRO A 75 3.68 -1.91 11.92
N GLY A 76 2.83 -2.60 12.68
CA GLY A 76 2.51 -2.26 14.08
C GLY A 76 1.53 -1.11 14.27
N VAL A 77 1.10 -0.44 13.19
CA VAL A 77 0.06 0.63 13.25
C VAL A 77 -1.07 0.42 12.26
N CYS A 78 -0.81 -0.14 11.08
CA CYS A 78 -1.84 -0.50 10.11
C CYS A 78 -2.01 -2.01 10.06
N ASP A 79 -3.25 -2.49 10.20
CA ASP A 79 -3.61 -3.90 10.13
C ASP A 79 -4.41 -4.19 8.85
N CYS A 80 -3.68 -4.41 7.75
CA CYS A 80 -4.31 -4.78 6.48
C CYS A 80 -4.94 -6.17 6.52
N LYS A 81 -4.53 -7.05 7.45
CA LYS A 81 -5.11 -8.39 7.57
C LYS A 81 -6.56 -8.31 7.99
N THR A 82 -6.86 -7.58 9.07
CA THR A 82 -8.24 -7.35 9.52
C THR A 82 -9.06 -6.62 8.47
N GLU A 83 -8.49 -5.59 7.84
CA GLU A 83 -9.16 -4.87 6.75
C GLU A 83 -9.48 -5.77 5.55
N SER A 84 -8.56 -6.66 5.15
CA SER A 84 -8.80 -7.63 4.06
C SER A 84 -9.99 -8.54 4.36
N HIS A 85 -10.19 -8.91 5.63
CA HIS A 85 -11.29 -9.77 6.04
C HIS A 85 -12.63 -9.05 5.84
N VAL A 86 -12.71 -7.79 6.29
CA VAL A 86 -13.89 -6.94 6.12
C VAL A 86 -14.19 -6.71 4.64
N LEU A 87 -13.19 -6.32 3.84
CA LEU A 87 -13.38 -6.05 2.41
C LEU A 87 -13.80 -7.30 1.63
N ARG A 88 -13.28 -8.48 2.02
CA ARG A 88 -13.68 -9.76 1.41
C ARG A 88 -15.14 -10.12 1.71
N ILE A 89 -15.62 -9.86 2.94
CA ILE A 89 -17.02 -10.06 3.31
C ILE A 89 -17.93 -9.08 2.56
N ALA A 90 -17.54 -7.80 2.51
CA ALA A 90 -18.32 -6.76 1.85
C ALA A 90 -18.39 -6.95 0.32
N ASN A 91 -17.33 -7.49 -0.29
CA ASN A 91 -17.24 -7.81 -1.71
C ASN A 91 -17.66 -6.65 -2.64
N GLY A 92 -17.22 -5.43 -2.32
CA GLY A 92 -17.59 -4.22 -3.08
C GLY A 92 -18.94 -3.59 -2.71
N THR A 93 -19.65 -4.14 -1.73
CA THR A 93 -20.93 -3.57 -1.25
C THR A 93 -20.64 -2.52 -0.19
N ALA A 94 -20.86 -1.23 -0.52
CA ALA A 94 -20.59 -0.07 0.34
C ALA A 94 -19.11 0.12 0.78
N TYR A 95 -18.22 -0.79 0.40
CA TYR A 95 -16.77 -0.73 0.61
C TYR A 95 -16.05 -0.95 -0.73
N PRO A 96 -14.76 -0.58 -0.85
CA PRO A 96 -13.95 -1.01 -1.98
C PRO A 96 -13.96 -2.53 -2.16
N ARG A 97 -13.93 -3.00 -3.40
CA ARG A 97 -13.73 -4.42 -3.69
C ARG A 97 -12.24 -4.73 -3.50
N LEU A 98 -11.94 -5.72 -2.67
CA LEU A 98 -10.58 -6.27 -2.56
C LEU A 98 -10.25 -7.09 -3.80
N LEU A 99 -9.15 -6.77 -4.46
CA LEU A 99 -8.62 -7.53 -5.59
C LEU A 99 -7.59 -8.54 -5.10
N GLU A 100 -6.62 -8.10 -4.29
CA GLU A 100 -5.56 -8.97 -3.75
C GLU A 100 -5.16 -8.58 -2.32
N HIS A 101 -4.58 -9.52 -1.58
CA HIS A 101 -4.04 -9.29 -0.23
C HIS A 101 -2.74 -10.08 -0.02
N ASP A 102 -1.75 -9.43 0.58
CA ASP A 102 -0.51 -10.06 1.02
C ASP A 102 -0.26 -9.75 2.50
N GLU A 103 -0.25 -10.79 3.34
CA GLU A 103 -0.05 -10.62 4.78
C GLU A 103 1.42 -10.31 5.12
N GLU A 104 2.38 -10.84 4.36
CA GLU A 104 3.81 -10.62 4.60
C GLU A 104 4.19 -9.16 4.35
N TYR A 105 3.68 -8.59 3.25
CA TYR A 105 3.89 -7.19 2.92
C TYR A 105 2.86 -6.24 3.55
N ASN A 106 1.91 -6.76 4.34
CA ASN A 106 0.80 -5.98 4.92
C ASN A 106 0.11 -5.12 3.85
N ALA A 107 -0.25 -5.72 2.72
CA ALA A 107 -0.65 -5.02 1.51
C ALA A 107 -2.03 -5.44 0.97
N LEU A 108 -2.73 -4.48 0.38
CA LEU A 108 -4.04 -4.65 -0.26
C LEU A 108 -3.99 -4.03 -1.66
N LEU A 109 -4.68 -4.66 -2.59
CA LEU A 109 -4.98 -4.12 -3.92
C LEU A 109 -6.50 -4.08 -4.15
#